data_AF-A0A8C5X214-F1
#
_entry.id   AF-A0A8C5X214-F1
#
_cell.length_a   1.000
_cell.length_b   1.000
_cell.length_c   1.000
_cell.angle_alpha   90.00
_cell.angle_beta   90.00
_cell.angle_gamma   90.00
#
_symmetry.space_group_name_H-M   'P 1'
#
loop_
_entity.id
_entity.type
_entity.pdbx_description
1 polymer ?
#
loop_
_entity_poly.entity_id
_entity_poly.type
_entity_poly.pdbx_seq_one_letter_code
_entity_poly.pdbx_strand_id
1 'polypeptide(L)'
;MHGSSVKRPGVPKGRSVFQLSFHNAGILIIFQNFPFCIMSVNITRIVIQALREERLSRECNRRQQVIGVLNDLYAAAFLQLFRLWKCQHGTIADAGFFLKELELSTKKKPRQLLKSLEAYVSRGLPSPSAPSSHSPQIHFTSICDPGVELEGDSRLI
;
A
#
# COMPACT_ATOMS: atom_id res chain seq x y z
N MET A 1 66.50 -24.30 -24.08
CA MET A 1 65.90 -23.19 -23.30
C MET A 1 64.55 -22.83 -23.93
N HIS A 2 63.49 -23.54 -23.56
CA HIS A 2 62.14 -23.34 -24.10
C HIS A 2 61.43 -22.24 -23.29
N GLY A 3 61.33 -21.03 -23.85
CA GLY A 3 60.57 -19.93 -23.28
C GLY A 3 59.08 -20.09 -23.55
N SER A 4 58.31 -20.48 -22.54
CA SER A 4 56.84 -20.52 -22.60
C SER A 4 56.28 -19.11 -22.52
N SER A 5 55.71 -18.60 -23.62
CA SER A 5 55.00 -17.33 -23.65
C SER A 5 53.56 -17.54 -23.17
N VAL A 6 53.26 -17.08 -21.95
CA VAL A 6 51.93 -17.15 -21.35
C VAL A 6 50.99 -16.21 -22.12
N LYS A 7 50.09 -16.80 -22.91
CA LYS A 7 49.02 -16.11 -23.62
C LYS A 7 47.96 -15.67 -22.60
N ARG A 8 48.00 -14.40 -22.18
CA ARG A 8 46.95 -13.81 -21.33
C ARG A 8 45.59 -13.90 -22.06
N PRO A 9 44.54 -14.48 -21.46
CA PRO A 9 43.21 -14.45 -22.05
C PRO A 9 42.71 -13.00 -22.06
N GLY A 10 42.39 -12.51 -23.26
CA GLY A 10 41.84 -11.17 -23.45
C GLY A 10 40.52 -11.04 -22.70
N VAL A 11 40.48 -10.11 -21.75
CA VAL A 11 39.26 -9.70 -21.05
C VAL A 11 38.25 -9.20 -22.11
N PRO A 12 37.01 -9.71 -22.14
CA PRO A 12 36.01 -9.19 -23.08
C PRO A 12 35.77 -7.72 -22.76
N LYS A 13 35.83 -6.85 -23.78
CA LYS A 13 35.49 -5.43 -23.66
C LYS A 13 34.06 -5.31 -23.13
N GLY A 14 33.92 -5.01 -21.84
CA GLY A 14 32.64 -4.94 -21.12
C GLY A 14 31.63 -3.92 -21.67
N ARG A 15 31.96 -3.14 -22.69
CA ARG A 15 31.08 -2.09 -23.24
C ARG A 15 29.81 -2.63 -23.90
N SER A 16 29.83 -3.83 -24.49
CA SER A 16 28.61 -4.40 -25.11
C SER A 16 27.64 -5.01 -24.10
N VAL A 17 28.15 -5.45 -22.93
CA VAL A 17 27.33 -6.08 -21.89
C VAL A 17 26.49 -5.03 -21.17
N PHE A 18 27.03 -3.82 -20.94
CA PHE A 18 26.28 -2.72 -20.37
C PHE A 18 25.19 -2.20 -21.32
N GLN A 19 25.47 -2.11 -22.62
CA GLN A 19 24.48 -1.57 -23.58
C GLN A 19 23.23 -2.45 -23.74
N LEU A 20 23.36 -3.77 -23.66
CA LEU A 20 22.22 -4.69 -23.64
C LEU A 20 21.37 -4.53 -22.37
N SER A 21 22.00 -4.27 -21.22
CA SER A 21 21.29 -3.92 -20.00
C SER A 21 20.56 -2.59 -20.13
N PHE A 22 21.12 -1.57 -20.79
CA PHE A 22 20.44 -0.28 -20.97
C PHE A 22 19.27 -0.34 -21.96
N HIS A 23 19.33 -1.15 -23.01
CA HIS A 23 18.22 -1.27 -23.97
C HIS A 23 17.04 -2.10 -23.42
N ASN A 24 17.33 -3.16 -22.65
CA ASN A 24 16.29 -3.93 -21.93
C ASN A 24 15.82 -3.23 -20.64
N ALA A 25 16.67 -2.44 -19.98
CA ALA A 25 16.26 -1.57 -18.87
C ALA A 25 15.41 -0.40 -19.39
N GLY A 26 15.69 0.16 -20.57
CA GLY A 26 14.86 1.19 -21.23
C GLY A 26 13.38 0.81 -21.31
N ILE A 27 13.10 -0.47 -21.60
CA ILE A 27 11.76 -1.06 -21.64
C ILE A 27 11.20 -1.39 -20.24
N LEU A 28 12.06 -1.71 -19.26
CA LEU A 28 11.66 -1.96 -17.88
C LEU A 28 11.42 -0.68 -17.06
N ILE A 29 11.92 0.48 -17.52
CA ILE A 29 11.76 1.78 -16.83
C ILE A 29 10.34 2.36 -17.02
N ILE A 30 9.57 1.89 -18.01
CA ILE A 30 8.25 2.49 -18.33
C ILE A 30 7.16 2.14 -17.28
N PHE A 31 7.34 1.09 -16.48
CA PHE A 31 6.39 0.73 -15.42
C PHE A 31 7.09 0.40 -14.10
N GLN A 32 7.41 1.45 -13.32
CA GLN A 32 7.77 1.26 -11.92
C GLN A 32 6.57 0.73 -11.13
N ASN A 33 6.74 -0.43 -10.52
CA ASN A 33 5.72 -1.04 -9.68
C ASN A 33 5.36 -0.10 -8.53
N PHE A 34 4.07 -0.06 -8.17
CA PHE A 34 3.62 0.73 -7.03
C PHE A 34 4.20 0.12 -5.75
N PRO A 35 4.97 0.88 -4.94
CA PRO A 35 5.66 0.32 -3.79
C PRO A 35 4.69 0.23 -2.61
N PHE A 36 3.86 -0.83 -2.62
CA PHE A 36 2.70 -1.02 -1.74
C PHE A 36 2.98 -0.78 -0.25
N CYS A 37 3.99 -1.45 0.31
CA CYS A 37 4.28 -1.41 1.74
C CYS A 37 4.74 -0.02 2.21
N ILE A 38 5.75 0.56 1.55
CA ILE A 38 6.28 1.86 1.96
C ILE A 38 5.24 2.97 1.77
N MET A 39 4.37 2.87 0.76
CA MET A 39 3.27 3.81 0.57
C MET A 39 2.19 3.64 1.63
N SER A 40 1.85 2.41 2.02
CA SER A 40 0.92 2.13 3.13
C SER A 40 1.37 2.82 4.41
N VAL A 41 2.64 2.67 4.80
CA VAL A 41 3.19 3.31 6.01
C VAL A 41 3.07 4.84 5.94
N ASN A 42 3.38 5.44 4.79
CA ASN A 42 3.24 6.88 4.59
C ASN A 42 1.77 7.33 4.66
N ILE A 43 0.85 6.58 4.06
CA ILE A 43 -0.58 6.87 4.11
C ILE A 43 -1.09 6.79 5.55
N THR A 44 -0.71 5.76 6.31
CA THR A 44 -1.09 5.62 7.73
C THR A 44 -0.66 6.86 8.53
N ARG A 45 0.57 7.35 8.30
CA ARG A 45 1.04 8.59 8.94
C ARG A 45 0.15 9.79 8.58
N ILE A 46 -0.16 9.99 7.31
CA ILE A 46 -1.00 11.11 6.84
C ILE A 46 -2.40 11.04 7.45
N VAL A 47 -3.00 9.84 7.48
CA VAL A 47 -4.36 9.61 7.98
C VAL A 47 -4.44 9.86 9.50
N ILE A 48 -3.47 9.35 10.27
CA ILE A 48 -3.39 9.61 11.71
C ILE A 48 -3.17 11.10 11.98
N GLN A 49 -2.34 11.78 11.18
CA GLN A 49 -2.14 13.23 11.31
C GLN A 49 -3.43 14.01 11.03
N ALA A 50 -4.20 13.64 10.01
CA ALA A 50 -5.48 14.27 9.72
C ALA A 50 -6.49 14.10 10.88
N LEU A 51 -6.48 12.95 11.56
CA LEU A 51 -7.26 12.74 12.78
C LEU A 51 -6.80 13.66 13.92
N ARG A 52 -5.49 13.70 14.19
CA ARG A 52 -4.91 14.53 15.26
C ARG A 52 -5.13 16.03 15.04
N GLU A 53 -5.17 16.47 13.78
CA GLU A 53 -5.52 17.84 13.39
C GLU A 53 -7.05 18.09 13.34
N GLU A 54 -7.86 17.17 13.89
CA GLU A 54 -9.33 17.26 13.99
C GLU A 54 -10.06 17.43 12.65
N ARG A 55 -9.42 17.12 11.52
CA ARG A 55 -10.01 17.26 10.17
C ARG A 55 -11.17 16.31 9.92
N LEU A 56 -11.27 15.26 10.73
CA LEU A 56 -12.26 14.19 10.60
C LEU A 56 -13.36 14.28 11.67
N SER A 57 -13.25 15.15 12.67
CA SER A 57 -14.16 15.19 13.82
C SER A 57 -15.63 15.27 13.40
N ARG A 58 -15.95 16.12 12.41
CA ARG A 58 -17.32 16.24 11.89
C ARG A 58 -17.82 14.96 11.22
N GLU A 59 -16.94 14.21 10.57
CA GLU A 59 -17.29 12.97 9.89
C GLU A 59 -17.39 11.79 10.86
N CYS A 60 -16.45 11.68 11.80
CA CYS A 60 -16.51 10.72 12.90
C CYS A 60 -17.80 10.88 13.71
N ASN A 61 -18.16 12.12 14.06
CA ASN A 61 -19.41 12.40 14.79
C ASN A 61 -20.66 12.12 13.94
N ARG A 62 -20.61 12.37 12.62
CA ARG A 62 -21.73 12.05 11.73
C ARG A 62 -21.98 10.54 11.64
N ARG A 63 -20.92 9.73 11.56
CA ARG A 63 -21.00 8.26 11.44
C ARG A 63 -21.01 7.54 12.79
N GLN A 64 -20.76 8.25 13.90
CA GLN A 64 -20.56 7.69 15.25
C GLN A 64 -19.48 6.59 15.29
N GLN A 65 -18.46 6.72 14.43
CA GLN A 65 -17.39 5.73 14.29
C GLN A 65 -16.07 6.42 13.97
N VAL A 66 -15.07 6.24 14.82
CA VAL A 66 -13.72 6.79 14.60
C VAL A 66 -12.91 5.84 13.72
N ILE A 67 -12.81 4.57 14.11
CA ILE A 67 -12.01 3.57 13.40
C ILE A 67 -12.55 3.30 11.98
N GLY A 68 -13.87 3.25 11.81
CA GLY A 68 -14.48 3.10 10.48
C GLY A 68 -14.10 4.25 9.54
N VAL A 69 -14.23 5.49 9.99
CA VAL A 69 -13.86 6.69 9.20
C VAL A 69 -12.36 6.74 8.90
N LEU A 70 -11.51 6.31 9.83
CA LEU A 70 -10.06 6.19 9.61
C LEU A 70 -9.72 5.15 8.54
N ASN A 71 -10.33 3.97 8.62
CA ASN A 71 -10.10 2.88 7.66
C ASN A 71 -10.61 3.27 6.27
N ASP A 72 -11.79 3.90 6.18
CA ASP A 72 -12.32 4.42 4.92
C ASP A 72 -11.38 5.48 4.34
N LEU A 73 -10.88 6.40 5.17
CA LEU A 73 -9.95 7.42 4.71
C LEU A 73 -8.62 6.83 4.26
N TYR A 74 -8.11 5.83 4.97
CA TYR A 74 -6.93 5.06 4.58
C TYR A 74 -7.12 4.41 3.20
N ALA A 75 -8.23 3.70 3.00
CA ALA A 75 -8.55 3.08 1.72
C ALA A 75 -8.71 4.11 0.60
N ALA A 76 -9.38 5.23 0.88
CA ALA A 76 -9.61 6.30 -0.08
C ALA A 76 -8.30 6.99 -0.49
N ALA A 77 -7.41 7.23 0.48
CA ALA A 77 -6.08 7.79 0.24
C ALA A 77 -5.20 6.83 -0.57
N PHE A 78 -5.26 5.53 -0.26
CA PHE A 78 -4.56 4.48 -1.00
C PHE A 78 -5.01 4.43 -2.46
N LEU A 79 -6.32 4.42 -2.68
CA LEU A 79 -6.91 4.41 -4.02
C LEU A 79 -6.52 5.67 -4.81
N GLN A 80 -6.55 6.85 -4.20
CA GLN A 80 -6.13 8.09 -4.85
C GLN A 80 -4.65 8.03 -5.24
N LEU A 81 -3.78 7.62 -4.30
CA LEU A 81 -2.34 7.56 -4.54
C LEU A 81 -1.99 6.55 -5.65
N PHE A 82 -2.61 5.37 -5.63
CA PHE A 82 -2.40 4.37 -6.67
C PHE A 82 -2.84 4.87 -8.05
N ARG A 83 -3.97 5.58 -8.14
CA ARG A 83 -4.42 6.19 -9.40
C ARG A 83 -3.45 7.26 -9.88
N LEU A 84 -2.98 8.15 -9.01
CA LEU A 84 -1.99 9.17 -9.37
C LEU A 84 -0.71 8.53 -9.90
N TRP A 85 -0.21 7.51 -9.18
CA TRP A 85 0.97 6.75 -9.60
C TRP A 85 0.78 6.12 -10.98
N LYS A 86 -0.35 5.48 -11.24
CA LYS A 86 -0.63 4.85 -12.54
C LYS A 86 -0.82 5.88 -13.66
N CYS A 87 -1.56 6.96 -13.43
CA CYS A 87 -1.83 7.97 -14.46
C CYS A 87 -0.57 8.75 -14.87
N GLN A 88 0.34 9.00 -13.92
CA GLN A 88 1.54 9.82 -14.14
C GLN A 88 2.79 8.97 -14.39
N HIS A 89 2.67 7.66 -14.57
CA HIS A 89 3.82 6.73 -14.71
C HIS A 89 4.83 6.92 -13.57
N GLY A 90 4.31 7.05 -12.35
CA GLY A 90 5.05 7.46 -11.17
C GLY A 90 6.26 6.58 -10.88
N THR A 91 7.35 7.21 -10.45
CA THR A 91 8.56 6.54 -10.01
C THR A 91 8.85 6.80 -8.54
N ILE A 92 9.80 6.06 -7.96
CA ILE A 92 10.22 6.24 -6.57
C ILE A 92 10.77 7.66 -6.34
N ALA A 93 11.39 8.28 -7.35
CA ALA A 93 11.87 9.66 -7.26
C ALA A 93 10.72 10.66 -7.10
N ASP A 94 9.55 10.34 -7.67
CA ASP A 94 8.35 11.19 -7.64
C ASP A 94 7.47 10.94 -6.39
N ALA A 95 7.80 9.93 -5.59
CA ALA A 95 7.02 9.53 -4.41
C ALA A 95 6.76 10.70 -3.46
N GLY A 96 7.77 11.54 -3.22
CA GLY A 96 7.63 12.72 -2.36
C GLY A 96 6.60 13.72 -2.87
N PHE A 97 6.50 13.89 -4.18
CA PHE A 97 5.49 14.76 -4.81
C PHE A 97 4.08 14.19 -4.61
N PHE A 98 3.87 12.91 -4.92
CA PHE A 98 2.56 12.28 -4.78
C PHE A 98 2.07 12.27 -3.33
N LEU A 99 2.97 12.01 -2.37
CA LEU A 99 2.63 12.02 -0.95
C LEU A 99 2.23 13.42 -0.46
N LYS A 100 2.90 14.47 -0.95
CA LYS A 100 2.55 15.86 -0.62
C LYS A 100 1.18 16.25 -1.20
N GLU A 101 0.89 15.84 -2.43
CA GLU A 101 -0.42 16.05 -3.06
C GLU A 101 -1.53 15.30 -2.30
N LEU A 102 -1.25 14.07 -1.87
CA LEU A 102 -2.16 13.26 -1.07
C LEU A 102 -2.43 13.87 0.30
N GLU A 103 -1.40 14.37 0.99
CA GLU A 103 -1.53 15.03 2.29
C GLU A 103 -2.43 16.27 2.18
N LEU A 104 -2.24 17.09 1.14
CA LEU A 104 -3.09 18.25 0.87
C LEU A 104 -4.55 17.85 0.63
N SER A 105 -4.78 16.78 -0.15
CA SER A 105 -6.13 16.27 -0.45
C SER A 105 -6.83 15.78 0.82
N THR A 106 -6.11 15.01 1.64
CA THR A 106 -6.61 14.43 2.90
C THR A 106 -6.94 15.54 3.91
N LYS A 107 -6.10 16.57 4.01
CA LYS A 107 -6.29 17.69 4.96
C LYS A 107 -7.38 18.67 4.53
N LYS A 108 -7.44 19.02 3.24
CA LYS A 108 -8.34 20.06 2.75
C LYS A 108 -9.74 19.52 2.47
N LYS A 109 -9.86 18.29 1.97
CA LYS A 109 -11.13 17.77 1.46
C LYS A 109 -11.35 16.28 1.80
N PRO A 110 -11.26 15.87 3.08
CA PRO A 110 -11.41 14.46 3.46
C PRO A 110 -12.76 13.87 3.02
N ARG A 111 -13.83 14.68 3.05
CA ARG A 111 -15.16 14.27 2.59
C ARG A 111 -15.24 13.96 1.11
N GLN A 112 -14.53 14.71 0.27
CA GLN A 112 -14.51 14.43 -1.18
C GLN A 112 -13.79 13.12 -1.45
N LEU A 113 -12.73 12.85 -0.68
CA LEU A 113 -11.97 11.61 -0.78
C LEU A 113 -12.82 10.40 -0.40
N LEU A 114 -13.56 10.48 0.72
CA LEU A 114 -14.51 9.44 1.13
C LEU A 114 -15.61 9.21 0.09
N LYS A 115 -16.19 10.27 -0.48
CA LYS A 115 -17.19 10.15 -1.56
C LYS A 115 -16.62 9.48 -2.82
N SER A 116 -15.36 9.77 -3.17
CA SER A 116 -14.68 9.15 -4.31
C SER A 116 -14.50 7.65 -4.08
N LEU A 117 -14.18 7.24 -2.85
CA LEU A 117 -14.12 5.83 -2.48
C LEU A 117 -15.49 5.16 -2.58
N GLU A 118 -16.54 5.75 -1.99
CA GLU A 118 -17.92 5.24 -2.06
C GLU A 118 -18.33 5.04 -3.53
N ALA A 119 -18.09 6.03 -4.39
CA ALA A 119 -18.39 5.94 -5.82
C ALA A 119 -17.59 4.84 -6.55
N TYR A 120 -16.35 4.57 -6.13
CA TYR A 120 -15.55 3.49 -6.70
C TYR A 120 -16.06 2.11 -6.27
N VAL A 121 -16.37 1.93 -4.99
CA VAL A 121 -16.90 0.69 -4.44
C VAL A 121 -18.25 0.35 -5.08
N SER A 122 -19.15 1.34 -5.24
CA SER A 122 -20.44 1.16 -5.90
C SER A 122 -20.34 0.80 -7.39
N ARG A 123 -19.20 1.04 -8.04
CA ARG A 123 -18.94 0.60 -9.43
C ARG A 123 -18.34 -0.80 -9.52
N GLY A 124 -17.65 -1.23 -8.46
CA GLY A 124 -16.95 -2.52 -8.40
C GLY A 124 -17.78 -3.66 -7.80
N LEU A 125 -18.82 -3.36 -7.04
CA LEU A 125 -19.75 -4.35 -6.50
C LEU A 125 -21.02 -4.41 -7.35
N PRO A 126 -21.45 -5.63 -7.78
CA PRO A 126 -22.84 -5.84 -8.16
C PRO A 126 -23.75 -5.37 -7.01
N SER A 127 -24.83 -4.67 -7.34
CA SER A 127 -25.83 -4.19 -6.38
C SER A 127 -26.15 -5.25 -5.32
N PRO A 128 -26.16 -4.91 -4.01
CA PRO A 128 -26.48 -5.86 -2.96
C PRO A 128 -27.98 -6.17 -3.00
N SER A 129 -28.36 -7.16 -3.80
CA SER A 129 -29.61 -7.88 -3.59
C SER A 129 -29.50 -8.64 -2.27
N ALA A 130 -30.19 -8.15 -1.23
CA ALA A 130 -30.68 -8.80 0.00
C ALA A 130 -29.77 -9.84 0.75
N PRO A 131 -29.81 -9.89 2.10
CA PRO A 131 -28.79 -10.56 2.89
C PRO A 131 -28.91 -12.08 2.84
N SER A 132 -27.92 -12.76 2.26
CA SER A 132 -27.62 -14.16 2.59
C SER A 132 -26.79 -14.19 3.87
N SER A 133 -27.36 -14.78 4.91
CA SER A 133 -26.97 -14.69 6.32
C SER A 133 -25.68 -15.41 6.73
N HIS A 134 -24.66 -15.46 5.88
CA HIS A 134 -23.38 -16.10 6.20
C HIS A 134 -22.19 -15.31 5.65
N SER A 135 -21.78 -14.28 6.37
CA SER A 135 -20.42 -13.78 6.27
C SER A 135 -19.49 -14.76 7.02
N PRO A 136 -18.41 -15.26 6.41
CA PRO A 136 -17.41 -16.00 7.16
C PRO A 136 -16.77 -15.03 8.15
N GLN A 137 -17.03 -15.22 9.44
CA GLN A 137 -16.30 -14.51 10.49
C GLN A 137 -14.82 -14.86 10.35
N ILE A 138 -14.03 -13.93 9.83
CA ILE A 138 -12.57 -14.01 9.95
C ILE A 138 -12.29 -13.71 11.43
N HIS A 139 -12.13 -14.77 12.23
CA HIS A 139 -11.70 -14.67 13.61
C HIS A 139 -10.25 -14.18 13.65
N PHE A 140 -10.07 -12.87 13.77
CA PHE A 140 -8.76 -12.25 13.98
C PHE A 140 -8.37 -12.46 15.44
N THR A 141 -7.63 -13.51 15.75
CA THR A 141 -6.95 -13.65 17.05
C THR A 141 -6.02 -12.46 17.21
N SER A 142 -6.37 -11.56 18.13
CA SER A 142 -5.52 -10.43 18.51
C SER A 142 -4.20 -10.98 19.05
N ILE A 143 -3.07 -10.38 18.67
CA ILE A 143 -1.73 -10.70 19.20
C ILE A 143 -1.62 -10.30 20.69
N CYS A 144 -2.65 -9.67 21.25
CA CYS A 144 -2.70 -9.20 22.64
C CYS A 144 -3.86 -9.80 23.44
N ASP A 145 -4.22 -11.08 23.26
CA ASP A 145 -5.09 -11.79 24.22
C ASP A 145 -4.23 -12.50 25.29
N PRO A 146 -4.13 -11.99 26.53
CA PRO A 146 -3.58 -12.73 27.65
C PRO A 146 -4.68 -13.61 28.25
N GLY A 147 -4.84 -14.84 27.77
CA GLY A 147 -5.75 -15.76 28.46
C GLY A 147 -6.13 -17.02 27.71
N VAL A 148 -5.20 -17.98 27.62
CA VAL A 148 -5.48 -19.41 27.82
C VAL A 148 -4.16 -20.06 28.27
N GLU A 149 -3.80 -19.94 29.55
CA GLU A 149 -2.93 -20.95 30.16
C GLU A 149 -3.82 -22.05 30.74
N LEU A 150 -3.48 -23.26 30.34
CA LEU A 150 -4.21 -24.52 30.41
C LEU A 150 -4.75 -24.84 31.81
N GLU A 151 -6.09 -24.85 31.95
CA GLU A 151 -6.77 -25.53 33.03
C GLU A 151 -7.26 -26.88 32.52
N GLY A 152 -6.71 -27.97 33.07
CA GLY A 152 -7.25 -29.32 32.91
C GLY A 152 -6.19 -30.41 32.75
N ASP A 153 -5.79 -31.03 33.85
CA ASP A 153 -6.03 -32.47 34.00
C ASP A 153 -5.86 -32.90 35.45
N SER A 154 -6.98 -32.90 36.17
CA SER A 154 -7.21 -33.80 37.29
C SER A 154 -8.34 -34.73 36.89
N ARG A 155 -8.03 -36.02 36.66
CA ARG A 155 -8.64 -37.15 37.40
C ARG A 155 -8.35 -38.55 36.81
N LEU A 156 -7.87 -39.41 37.71
CA LEU A 156 -8.23 -40.82 37.93
C LEU A 156 -7.85 -41.85 36.85
N ILE A 157 -6.78 -42.63 37.08
CA ILE A 157 -6.81 -44.02 37.61
C ILE A 157 -5.59 -44.21 38.50
#